data_AF-A0A962LGT0-F1
#
_entry.id   AF-A0A962LGT0-F1
#
_cell.length_a   1.000
_cell.length_b   1.000
_cell.length_c   1.000
_cell.angle_alpha   90.00
_cell.angle_beta   90.00
_cell.angle_gamma   90.00
#
_symmetry.space_group_name_H-M   'P 1'
#
loop_
_entity.id
_entity.type
_entity.pdbx_description
1 polymer ?
#
loop_
_entity_poly.entity_id
_entity_poly.type
_entity_poly.pdbx_seq_one_letter_code
_entity_poly.pdbx_strand_id
1 'polypeptide(L)'
;MTISIRNWLCGFALAGAAALSAASWAMGPPQGMEHDPARMLAHITKQLDLSAEQQASVESLLTAARQAGAADRQRMQELRSQLKGMRDNFDATQARKVADEIGQITGRMVYQASETWSQVYQLLDAGQKAELDSLMSQREERRARRRDGGDKPAQ
;
A
#
# COMPACT_ATOMS: atom_id res chain seq x y z
N MET A 1 17.63 -68.86 -20.93
CA MET A 1 18.69 -68.03 -20.30
C MET A 1 19.39 -67.30 -21.43
N THR A 2 19.35 -65.99 -21.61
CA THR A 2 19.24 -64.83 -20.70
C THR A 2 18.61 -63.65 -21.46
N ILE A 3 17.88 -62.82 -20.72
CA ILE A 3 17.26 -61.56 -21.17
C ILE A 3 18.34 -60.48 -21.25
N SER A 4 18.31 -59.62 -22.26
CA SER A 4 18.95 -58.30 -22.16
C SER A 4 18.10 -57.21 -22.81
N ILE A 5 17.39 -56.50 -21.94
CA ILE A 5 16.70 -55.23 -22.17
C ILE A 5 17.71 -54.14 -21.82
N ARG A 6 18.05 -53.24 -22.74
CA ARG A 6 18.72 -51.98 -22.35
C ARG A 6 18.55 -50.87 -23.38
N ASN A 7 18.17 -49.71 -22.85
CA ASN A 7 18.23 -48.35 -23.41
C ASN A 7 17.03 -47.86 -24.23
N TRP A 8 15.91 -47.65 -23.54
CA TRP A 8 15.03 -46.50 -23.79
C TRP A 8 15.03 -45.64 -22.53
N LEU A 9 15.67 -44.48 -22.57
CA LEU A 9 15.68 -43.50 -21.49
C LEU A 9 15.44 -42.10 -22.06
N CYS A 10 14.50 -41.41 -21.40
CA CYS A 10 14.34 -39.96 -21.31
C CYS A 10 13.61 -39.26 -22.46
N GLY A 11 12.32 -39.59 -22.62
CA GLY A 11 11.33 -38.72 -23.23
C GLY A 11 10.39 -38.13 -22.18
N PHE A 12 10.24 -36.81 -22.19
CA PHE A 12 9.13 -36.01 -21.64
C PHE A 12 8.95 -35.90 -20.12
N ALA A 13 9.44 -34.79 -19.55
CA ALA A 13 8.83 -34.15 -18.39
C ALA A 13 8.97 -32.62 -18.51
N LEU A 14 8.17 -32.02 -19.40
CA LEU A 14 7.91 -30.58 -19.42
C LEU A 14 6.40 -30.40 -19.51
N ALA A 15 5.73 -30.47 -18.37
CA ALA A 15 4.30 -30.23 -18.26
C ALA A 15 4.00 -29.39 -17.01
N GLY A 16 3.51 -28.18 -17.26
CA GLY A 16 2.44 -27.58 -16.44
C GLY A 16 2.85 -26.76 -15.22
N ALA A 17 3.42 -25.57 -15.41
CA ALA A 17 3.45 -24.54 -14.36
C ALA A 17 3.02 -23.16 -14.92
N ALA A 18 1.84 -23.08 -15.54
CA ALA A 18 1.36 -21.86 -16.19
C ALA A 18 -0.11 -21.50 -15.89
N ALA A 19 -0.62 -21.74 -14.68
CA ALA A 19 -2.05 -21.56 -14.38
C ALA A 19 -2.39 -20.85 -13.06
N LEU A 20 -1.61 -19.87 -12.59
CA LEU A 20 -1.97 -19.11 -11.37
C LEU A 20 -2.00 -17.58 -11.50
N SER A 21 -1.81 -16.99 -12.68
CA SER A 21 -1.66 -15.53 -12.81
C SER A 21 -2.97 -14.74 -12.98
N ALA A 22 -4.15 -15.37 -12.97
CA ALA A 22 -5.42 -14.69 -13.25
C ALA A 22 -6.21 -14.24 -12.01
N ALA A 23 -5.84 -14.67 -10.79
CA ALA A 23 -6.64 -14.41 -9.59
C ALA A 23 -6.30 -13.10 -8.85
N SER A 24 -5.21 -12.40 -9.20
CA SER A 24 -4.79 -11.17 -8.50
C SER A 24 -5.63 -9.94 -8.84
N TRP A 25 -6.46 -9.97 -9.88
CA TRP A 25 -7.26 -8.83 -10.34
C TRP A 25 -8.68 -8.80 -9.75
N ALA A 26 -9.10 -9.85 -9.03
CA ALA A 26 -10.44 -9.95 -8.45
C ALA A 26 -10.58 -9.28 -7.07
N MET A 27 -9.47 -8.86 -6.44
CA MET A 27 -9.51 -8.03 -5.23
C MET A 27 -9.27 -6.57 -5.61
N GLY A 28 -10.31 -5.91 -6.12
CA GLY A 28 -10.31 -4.46 -6.28
C GLY A 28 -9.94 -3.79 -4.95
N PRO A 29 -9.15 -2.70 -4.95
CA PRO A 29 -8.78 -2.02 -3.72
C PRO A 29 -10.07 -1.61 -2.98
N PRO A 30 -10.16 -1.86 -1.66
CA PRO A 30 -11.35 -1.51 -0.90
C PRO A 30 -11.68 -0.04 -1.12
N GLN A 31 -12.92 0.21 -1.54
CA GLN A 31 -13.45 1.53 -1.78
C GLN A 31 -13.38 2.38 -0.52
N GLY A 32 -12.91 3.62 -0.68
CA GLY A 32 -13.27 4.72 0.20
C GLY A 32 -12.50 4.80 1.51
N MET A 33 -11.27 5.28 1.44
CA MET A 33 -10.73 6.34 2.30
C MET A 33 -9.28 6.54 1.85
N GLU A 34 -9.03 7.67 1.22
CA GLU A 34 -7.68 8.16 0.94
C GLU A 34 -7.00 8.44 2.28
N HIS A 35 -6.47 7.39 2.90
CA HIS A 35 -5.76 7.51 4.16
C HIS A 35 -4.38 8.10 3.86
N ASP A 36 -4.29 9.42 3.98
CA ASP A 36 -3.03 10.15 3.96
C ASP A 36 -2.06 9.53 4.99
N PRO A 37 -0.94 8.92 4.54
CA PRO A 37 0.01 8.29 5.43
C PRO A 37 0.67 9.29 6.40
N ALA A 38 0.77 10.57 6.04
CA ALA A 38 1.30 11.60 6.92
C ALA A 38 0.32 11.95 8.07
N ARG A 39 -1.00 11.95 7.81
CA ARG A 39 -2.01 12.11 8.88
C ARG A 39 -2.01 10.93 9.84
N MET A 40 -1.81 9.75 9.28
CA MET A 40 -1.73 8.52 10.04
C MET A 40 -0.52 8.52 10.98
N LEU A 41 0.66 8.89 10.47
CA LEU A 41 1.87 9.06 11.27
C LEU A 41 1.67 10.13 12.36
N ALA A 42 1.11 11.29 12.00
CA ALA A 42 0.81 12.37 12.95
C ALA A 42 -0.11 11.96 14.11
N HIS A 43 -1.02 11.01 13.88
CA HIS A 43 -1.89 10.50 14.93
C HIS A 43 -1.16 9.54 15.87
N ILE A 44 -0.29 8.69 15.32
CA ILE A 44 0.47 7.71 16.10
C ILE A 44 1.54 8.40 16.94
N THR A 45 2.24 9.40 16.40
CA THR A 45 3.27 10.14 17.15
C THR A 45 2.71 10.93 18.32
N LYS A 46 1.40 11.23 18.34
CA LYS A 46 0.73 11.83 19.50
C LYS A 46 0.46 10.84 20.64
N GLN A 47 0.56 9.54 20.36
CA GLN A 47 0.42 8.48 21.37
C GLN A 47 1.76 8.10 21.98
N LEU A 48 2.87 8.54 21.38
CA LEU A 48 4.21 8.37 21.93
C LEU A 48 4.50 9.50 22.92
N ASP A 49 5.17 9.16 24.02
CA ASP A 49 5.68 10.13 24.99
C ASP A 49 6.93 10.84 24.43
N LEU A 50 6.73 11.75 23.48
CA LEU A 50 7.80 12.51 22.82
C LEU A 50 8.28 13.67 23.70
N SER A 51 9.60 13.92 23.71
CA SER A 51 10.14 15.16 24.25
C SER A 51 9.66 16.37 23.44
N ALA A 52 9.75 17.57 24.01
CA ALA A 52 9.37 18.80 23.31
C ALA A 52 10.19 18.99 22.01
N GLU A 53 11.48 18.66 22.04
CA GLU A 53 12.38 18.74 20.89
C GLU A 53 12.02 17.70 19.81
N GLN A 54 11.69 16.47 20.22
CA GLN A 54 11.23 15.43 19.30
C GLN A 54 9.90 15.82 18.65
N GLN A 55 8.96 16.34 19.43
CA GLN A 55 7.66 16.79 18.93
C GLN A 55 7.80 17.90 17.88
N ALA A 56 8.61 18.93 18.15
CA ALA A 56 8.88 20.01 17.20
C ALA A 56 9.53 19.48 15.91
N SER A 57 10.47 18.55 16.03
CA SER A 57 11.15 17.93 14.88
C SER A 57 10.18 17.11 14.03
N VAL A 58 9.33 16.29 14.66
CA VAL A 58 8.29 15.51 13.99
C VAL A 58 7.28 16.42 13.30
N GLU A 59 6.84 17.51 13.94
CA GLU A 59 5.90 18.46 13.33
C GLU A 59 6.49 19.14 12.10
N SER A 60 7.77 19.51 12.14
CA SER A 60 8.48 20.07 11.00
C SER A 60 8.53 19.08 9.82
N LEU A 61 8.94 17.83 10.08
CA LEU A 61 8.98 16.77 9.07
C LEU A 61 7.61 16.52 8.43
N LEU A 62 6.57 16.40 9.26
CA LEU A 62 5.20 16.18 8.78
C LEU A 62 4.67 17.37 7.98
N THR A 63 5.04 18.60 8.35
CA THR A 63 4.65 19.81 7.61
C THR A 63 5.34 19.86 6.25
N ALA A 64 6.64 19.58 6.21
CA ALA A 64 7.41 19.50 4.96
C ALA A 64 6.84 18.42 4.03
N ALA A 65 6.57 17.21 4.56
CA ALA A 65 5.97 16.12 3.78
C ALA A 65 4.58 16.49 3.22
N ARG A 66 3.75 17.18 4.02
CA ARG A 66 2.45 17.68 3.54
C ARG A 66 2.62 18.68 2.41
N GLN A 67 3.54 19.64 2.54
CA GLN A 67 3.79 20.64 1.49
C GLN A 67 4.32 19.98 0.20
N ALA A 68 5.30 19.08 0.33
CA ALA A 68 5.89 18.36 -0.80
C ALA A 68 4.86 17.53 -1.58
N GLY A 69 3.92 16.87 -0.88
CA GLY A 69 2.88 16.06 -1.50
C GLY A 69 1.60 16.82 -1.92
N ALA A 70 1.51 18.14 -1.72
CA ALA A 70 0.27 18.89 -1.93
C ALA A 70 -0.20 18.86 -3.39
N ALA A 71 0.71 19.12 -4.34
CA ALA A 71 0.42 19.08 -5.76
C ALA A 71 0.02 17.67 -6.23
N ASP A 72 0.72 16.64 -5.75
CA ASP A 72 0.41 15.24 -6.07
C ASP A 72 -0.99 14.83 -5.58
N ARG A 73 -1.40 15.25 -4.37
CA ARG A 73 -2.76 15.01 -3.87
C ARG A 73 -3.83 15.72 -4.68
N GLN A 74 -3.60 16.99 -5.03
CA GLN A 74 -4.53 17.72 -5.88
C GLN A 74 -4.68 17.04 -7.24
N ARG A 75 -3.56 16.66 -7.86
CA ARG A 75 -3.57 15.98 -9.15
C ARG A 75 -4.26 14.62 -9.09
N MET A 76 -4.04 13.85 -8.02
CA MET A 76 -4.75 12.59 -7.78
C MET A 76 -6.27 12.78 -7.73
N GLN A 77 -6.75 13.83 -7.07
CA GLN A 77 -8.18 14.15 -7.00
C GLN A 77 -8.77 14.52 -8.38
N GLU A 78 -8.02 15.28 -9.18
CA GLU A 78 -8.41 15.62 -10.56
C GLU A 78 -8.49 14.37 -11.44
N LEU A 79 -7.48 13.50 -11.39
CA LEU A 79 -7.43 12.26 -12.18
C LEU A 79 -8.57 11.30 -11.83
N ARG A 80 -8.88 11.14 -10.53
CA ARG A 80 -10.04 10.34 -10.10
C ARG A 80 -11.36 10.95 -10.58
N SER A 81 -11.47 12.28 -10.58
CA SER A 81 -12.65 12.96 -11.13
C SER A 81 -12.78 12.76 -12.64
N GLN A 82 -11.67 12.74 -13.38
CA GLN A 82 -11.65 12.43 -14.82
C GLN A 82 -12.15 11.01 -15.08
N LEU A 83 -11.62 9.99 -14.36
CA LEU A 83 -12.12 8.62 -14.50
C LEU A 83 -13.61 8.49 -14.16
N LYS A 84 -14.06 9.17 -13.09
CA LYS A 84 -15.48 9.21 -12.72
C LYS A 84 -16.35 9.83 -13.81
N GLY A 85 -15.87 10.87 -14.48
CA GLY A 85 -16.56 11.54 -15.59
C GLY A 85 -16.68 10.68 -16.86
N MET A 86 -15.79 9.72 -17.07
CA MET A 86 -15.82 8.80 -18.22
C MET A 86 -16.83 7.65 -18.05
N ARG A 87 -17.62 7.63 -16.98
CA ARG A 87 -18.54 6.53 -16.66
C ARG A 87 -19.54 6.24 -17.78
N ASP A 88 -20.14 7.28 -18.35
CA ASP A 88 -21.22 7.12 -19.33
C ASP A 88 -20.70 7.09 -20.78
N ASN A 89 -19.46 7.54 -21.00
CA ASN A 89 -18.78 7.50 -22.29
C ASN A 89 -17.30 7.17 -22.09
N PHE A 90 -16.98 5.87 -22.13
CA PHE A 90 -15.65 5.37 -21.81
C PHE A 90 -14.69 5.52 -23.00
N ASP A 91 -13.68 6.38 -22.84
CA ASP A 91 -12.52 6.43 -23.73
C ASP A 91 -11.38 5.59 -23.13
N ALA A 92 -11.15 4.41 -23.73
CA ALA A 92 -10.12 3.48 -23.27
C ALA A 92 -8.69 4.06 -23.35
N THR A 93 -8.41 4.89 -24.34
CA THR A 93 -7.09 5.49 -24.53
C THR A 93 -6.84 6.53 -23.45
N GLN A 94 -7.82 7.39 -23.18
CA GLN A 94 -7.72 8.39 -22.13
C GLN A 94 -7.71 7.75 -20.74
N ALA A 95 -8.55 6.74 -20.50
CA ALA A 95 -8.58 6.02 -19.22
C ALA A 95 -7.23 5.36 -18.90
N ARG A 96 -6.55 4.78 -19.91
CA ARG A 96 -5.21 4.22 -19.72
C ARG A 96 -4.18 5.28 -19.31
N LYS A 97 -4.15 6.43 -20.00
CA LYS A 97 -3.24 7.54 -19.65
C LYS A 97 -3.47 8.03 -18.22
N VAL A 98 -4.73 8.19 -17.83
CA VAL A 98 -5.08 8.62 -16.47
C VAL A 98 -4.66 7.58 -15.44
N ALA A 99 -4.85 6.28 -15.71
CA ALA A 99 -4.40 5.20 -14.84
C ALA A 99 -2.87 5.16 -14.68
N ASP A 100 -2.13 5.33 -15.78
CA ASP A 100 -0.66 5.38 -15.77
C ASP A 100 -0.15 6.54 -14.89
N GLU A 101 -0.77 7.72 -15.02
CA GLU A 101 -0.42 8.89 -14.21
C GLU A 101 -0.74 8.69 -12.72
N ILE A 102 -1.89 8.08 -12.41
CA ILE A 102 -2.24 7.67 -11.03
C ILE A 102 -1.16 6.74 -10.47
N GLY A 103 -0.69 5.77 -11.25
CA GLY A 103 0.39 4.86 -10.84
C GLY A 103 1.68 5.59 -10.48
N GLN A 104 2.09 6.54 -11.31
CA GLN A 104 3.29 7.36 -11.08
C GLN A 104 3.18 8.22 -9.82
N ILE A 105 2.06 8.93 -9.63
CA ILE A 105 1.82 9.73 -8.43
C ILE A 105 1.79 8.85 -7.19
N THR A 106 1.12 7.70 -7.26
CA THR A 106 1.05 6.74 -6.14
C THR A 106 2.45 6.29 -5.73
N GLY A 107 3.31 5.96 -6.70
CA GLY A 107 4.71 5.59 -6.43
C GLY A 107 5.48 6.69 -5.68
N ARG A 108 5.35 7.95 -6.12
CA ARG A 108 5.98 9.10 -5.43
C ARG A 108 5.45 9.28 -4.02
N MET A 109 4.13 9.22 -3.83
CA MET A 109 3.50 9.39 -2.53
C MET A 109 3.91 8.28 -1.54
N VAL A 110 4.02 7.03 -2.00
CA VAL A 110 4.49 5.89 -1.18
C VAL A 110 5.95 6.08 -0.77
N TYR A 111 6.81 6.51 -1.70
CA TYR A 111 8.20 6.81 -1.38
C TYR A 111 8.31 7.93 -0.33
N GLN A 112 7.66 9.08 -0.56
CA GLN A 112 7.67 10.23 0.37
C GLN A 112 7.16 9.84 1.76
N ALA A 113 6.10 9.04 1.82
CA ALA A 113 5.58 8.51 3.08
C ALA A 113 6.63 7.67 3.80
N SER A 114 7.27 6.73 3.08
CA SER A 114 8.27 5.82 3.64
C SER A 114 9.50 6.56 4.15
N GLU A 115 9.95 7.57 3.41
CA GLU A 115 11.03 8.48 3.81
C GLU A 115 10.67 9.23 5.10
N THR A 116 9.48 9.84 5.15
CA THR A 116 9.00 10.57 6.35
C THR A 116 8.92 9.64 7.56
N TRP A 117 8.41 8.41 7.36
CA TRP A 117 8.37 7.37 8.39
C TRP A 117 9.76 7.03 8.92
N SER A 118 10.73 6.84 8.03
CA SER A 118 12.10 6.53 8.42
C SER A 118 12.73 7.67 9.22
N GLN A 119 12.55 8.92 8.79
CA GLN A 119 13.06 10.10 9.47
C GLN A 119 12.45 10.25 10.88
N VAL A 120 11.13 10.07 11.02
CA VAL A 120 10.48 10.10 12.34
C VAL A 120 10.99 8.96 13.22
N TYR A 121 11.11 7.74 12.68
CA TYR A 121 11.62 6.59 13.44
C TYR A 121 13.03 6.82 13.98
N GLN A 122 13.90 7.51 13.21
CA GLN A 122 15.26 7.83 13.65
C GLN A 122 15.31 8.82 14.83
N LEU A 123 14.29 9.66 15.00
CA LEU A 123 14.20 10.60 16.13
C LEU A 123 13.82 9.91 17.45
N LEU A 124 13.27 8.70 17.39
CA LEU A 124 12.77 7.98 18.55
C LEU A 124 13.90 7.24 19.29
N ASP A 125 13.79 7.21 20.61
CA ASP A 125 14.61 6.34 21.45
C ASP A 125 14.15 4.87 21.37
N ALA A 126 14.87 3.98 22.06
CA ALA A 126 14.57 2.55 22.03
C ALA A 126 13.19 2.20 22.61
N GLY A 127 12.74 2.89 23.67
CA GLY A 127 11.45 2.65 24.29
C GLY A 127 10.30 3.11 23.39
N GLN A 128 10.43 4.31 22.83
CA GLN A 128 9.45 4.88 21.90
C GLN A 128 9.33 4.08 20.60
N LYS A 129 10.45 3.51 20.10
CA LYS A 129 10.41 2.60 18.94
C LYS A 129 9.62 1.33 19.22
N ALA A 130 9.85 0.70 20.37
CA ALA A 130 9.12 -0.49 20.78
C ALA A 130 7.62 -0.21 20.95
N GLU A 131 7.27 0.95 21.52
CA GLU A 131 5.88 1.39 21.63
C GLU A 131 5.24 1.63 20.26
N LEU A 132 5.96 2.30 19.36
CA LEU A 132 5.51 2.53 17.98
C LEU A 132 5.22 1.21 17.25
N ASP A 133 6.13 0.24 17.34
CA ASP A 133 5.97 -1.07 16.71
C ASP A 133 4.75 -1.82 17.27
N SER A 134 4.51 -1.72 18.58
CA SER A 134 3.31 -2.27 19.24
C SER A 134 2.03 -1.61 18.73
N LEU A 135 1.99 -0.28 18.64
CA LEU A 135 0.84 0.48 18.14
C LEU A 135 0.53 0.12 16.68
N MET A 136 1.56 -0.09 15.86
CA MET A 136 1.44 -0.52 14.47
C MET A 136 0.88 -1.94 14.36
N SER A 137 1.43 -2.90 15.11
CA SER A 137 0.94 -4.28 15.14
C SER A 137 -0.54 -4.37 15.56
N GLN A 138 -0.91 -3.70 16.64
CA GLN A 138 -2.31 -3.65 17.10
C GLN A 138 -3.26 -3.07 16.03
N ARG A 139 -2.78 -2.11 15.25
CA ARG A 139 -3.57 -1.51 14.18
C ARG A 139 -3.75 -2.47 13.01
N GLU A 140 -2.72 -3.22 12.65
CA GLU A 140 -2.79 -4.27 11.64
C GLU A 140 -3.76 -5.37 12.06
N GLU A 141 -3.71 -5.82 13.31
CA GLU A 141 -4.68 -6.77 13.86
C GLU A 141 -6.12 -6.25 13.79
N ARG A 142 -6.35 -4.99 14.19
CA ARG A 142 -7.68 -4.36 14.09
C ARG A 142 -8.17 -4.30 12.63
N ARG A 143 -7.26 -4.07 11.67
CA ARG A 143 -7.58 -4.07 10.24
C ARG A 143 -7.89 -5.47 9.74
N ALA A 144 -7.12 -6.49 10.13
CA ALA A 144 -7.37 -7.88 9.80
C ALA A 144 -8.75 -8.33 10.32
N ARG A 145 -9.07 -8.07 11.60
CA ARG A 145 -10.38 -8.39 12.18
C ARG A 145 -11.55 -7.71 11.46
N ARG A 146 -11.38 -6.48 10.97
CA ARG A 146 -12.42 -5.78 10.19
C ARG A 146 -12.60 -6.40 8.80
N ARG A 147 -11.53 -6.90 8.20
CA ARG A 147 -11.58 -7.60 6.91
C ARG A 147 -12.27 -8.96 7.06
N ASP A 148 -11.98 -9.68 8.14
CA ASP A 148 -12.53 -11.02 8.38
C ASP A 148 -13.97 -10.97 8.94
N GLY A 149 -14.35 -9.88 9.61
CA GLY A 149 -15.68 -9.67 10.19
C GLY A 149 -16.71 -8.99 9.28
N GLY A 150 -16.38 -8.73 8.02
CA GLY A 150 -17.22 -8.02 7.04
C GLY A 150 -18.43 -8.81 6.51
N ASP A 151 -18.60 -10.07 6.93
CA ASP A 151 -19.63 -10.99 6.45
C ASP A 151 -20.69 -11.34 7.52
N LYS A 152 -21.00 -10.38 8.42
CA LYS A 152 -22.18 -10.51 9.29
C LYS A 152 -23.41 -10.00 8.54
N PRO A 153 -24.43 -10.83 8.26
CA PRO A 153 -25.64 -10.37 7.60
C PRO A 153 -26.29 -9.28 8.44
N ALA A 154 -26.77 -8.22 7.77
CA ALA A 154 -27.64 -7.23 8.39
C ALA A 154 -28.83 -7.96 9.05
N GLN A 155 -29.04 -7.71 10.35
CA GLN A 155 -30.29 -8.05 11.03
C GLN A 155 -31.34 -6.99 10.69
#